data_AF-A0AAN5MF45-F1
#
_entry.id   AF-A0AAN5MF45-F1
#
_cell.length_a   1.000
_cell.length_b   1.000
_cell.length_c   1.000
_cell.angle_alpha   90.00
_cell.angle_beta   90.00
_cell.angle_gamma   90.00
#
_symmetry.space_group_name_H-M   'P 1'
#
loop_
_entity.id
_entity.type
_entity.pdbx_description
1 polymer ?
#
loop_
_entity_poly.entity_id
_entity_poly.type
_entity_poly.pdbx_seq_one_letter_code
_entity_poly.pdbx_strand_id
1 'polypeptide(L)'
;MEFNSVQTQQIKQNMRLFTERLYPNGHIPDEFDVQYRTDNNNILIYQKQLVCPCGTPQIIEKHIARLTWSEADDNWQLFYVDNNKWQPYPDCPAGTLSVLLKQVLDDKSDRFIFS
;
A
#
# COMPACT_ATOMS: atom_id res chain seq x y z
N MET A 1 -6.96 16.97 -3.14
CA MET A 1 -6.92 16.91 -4.62
C MET A 1 -7.07 15.47 -5.00
N GLU A 2 -7.91 15.16 -5.99
CA GLU A 2 -8.13 13.79 -6.47
C GLU A 2 -7.29 13.52 -7.72
N PHE A 3 -6.90 12.26 -7.94
CA PHE A 3 -6.16 11.85 -9.13
C PHE A 3 -7.01 12.03 -10.40
N ASN A 4 -6.39 12.56 -11.46
CA ASN A 4 -7.04 12.63 -12.77
C ASN A 4 -7.16 11.25 -13.43
N SER A 5 -7.81 11.17 -14.60
CA SER A 5 -8.06 9.90 -15.31
C SER A 5 -6.78 9.17 -15.72
N VAL A 6 -5.76 9.91 -16.19
CA VAL A 6 -4.47 9.34 -16.61
C VAL A 6 -3.73 8.77 -15.40
N GLN A 7 -3.62 9.55 -14.32
CA GLN A 7 -3.03 9.09 -13.05
C GLN A 7 -3.77 7.87 -12.51
N THR A 8 -5.10 7.89 -12.53
CA THR A 8 -5.92 6.77 -12.07
C THR A 8 -5.65 5.49 -12.87
N GLN A 9 -5.50 5.58 -14.20
CA GLN A 9 -5.15 4.43 -15.02
C GLN A 9 -3.75 3.90 -14.71
N GLN A 10 -2.77 4.78 -14.52
CA GLN A 10 -1.41 4.41 -14.13
C GLN A 10 -1.39 3.72 -12.75
N ILE A 11 -2.14 4.26 -11.78
CA ILE A 11 -2.27 3.66 -10.44
C ILE A 11 -2.86 2.25 -10.56
N LYS A 12 -3.97 2.09 -11.30
CA LYS A 12 -4.60 0.77 -11.50
C LYS A 12 -3.65 -0.24 -12.12
N GLN A 13 -2.87 0.16 -13.14
CA GLN A 13 -1.90 -0.72 -13.78
C GLN A 13 -0.77 -1.13 -12.83
N ASN A 14 -0.20 -0.17 -12.09
CA ASN A 14 0.88 -0.44 -11.14
C ASN A 14 0.42 -1.32 -9.98
N MET A 15 -0.78 -1.06 -9.44
CA MET A 15 -1.36 -1.87 -8.37
C MET A 15 -1.68 -3.29 -8.82
N ARG A 16 -2.17 -3.47 -10.05
CA ARG A 16 -2.37 -4.81 -10.62
C ARG A 16 -1.07 -5.61 -10.67
N LEU A 17 0.01 -5.00 -11.17
CA LEU A 17 1.34 -5.65 -11.22
C LEU A 17 1.89 -5.95 -9.82
N PHE A 18 1.62 -5.08 -8.86
CA PHE A 18 2.01 -5.26 -7.46
C PHE A 18 1.27 -6.45 -6.83
N THR A 19 -0.05 -6.55 -6.99
CA THR A 19 -0.83 -7.67 -6.44
C THR A 19 -0.55 -8.99 -7.15
N GLU A 20 -0.31 -8.99 -8.47
CA GLU A 20 0.11 -10.19 -9.22
C GLU A 20 1.45 -10.77 -8.71
N ARG A 21 2.33 -9.92 -8.17
CA ARG A 21 3.59 -10.36 -7.54
C ARG A 21 3.40 -10.92 -6.13
N LEU A 22 2.48 -10.35 -5.36
CA LEU A 22 2.12 -10.87 -4.03
C LEU A 22 1.45 -12.24 -4.12
N TYR A 23 0.61 -12.43 -5.13
CA TYR A 23 -0.22 -13.61 -5.31
C TYR A 23 0.04 -14.29 -6.67
N PRO A 24 1.24 -14.89 -6.87
CA PRO A 24 1.54 -15.58 -8.11
C PRO A 24 0.78 -16.91 -8.22
N ASN A 25 0.38 -17.27 -9.44
CA ASN A 25 -0.18 -18.59 -9.84
C ASN A 25 -1.57 -18.93 -9.29
N GLY A 26 -2.63 -18.67 -10.08
CA GLY A 26 -3.96 -19.26 -9.84
C GLY A 26 -4.63 -18.87 -8.53
N HIS A 27 -4.08 -17.88 -7.81
CA HIS A 27 -4.67 -17.32 -6.61
C HIS A 27 -6.09 -16.82 -6.92
N ILE A 28 -7.04 -17.28 -6.12
CA ILE A 28 -8.42 -16.82 -6.21
C ILE A 28 -8.53 -15.64 -5.24
N PRO A 29 -8.84 -14.42 -5.72
CA PRO A 29 -8.91 -13.26 -4.87
C PRO A 29 -9.89 -13.46 -3.71
N ASP A 30 -9.46 -13.07 -2.51
CA ASP A 30 -10.22 -13.14 -1.26
C ASP A 30 -10.28 -11.77 -0.58
N GLU A 31 -11.28 -11.55 0.27
CA GLU A 31 -11.45 -10.25 0.93
C GLU A 31 -10.36 -9.92 1.97
N PHE A 32 -9.61 -10.93 2.43
CA PHE A 32 -8.47 -10.80 3.33
C PHE A 32 -7.14 -10.64 2.58
N ASP A 33 -7.16 -10.59 1.24
CA ASP A 33 -5.97 -10.22 0.46
C ASP A 33 -5.58 -8.76 0.66
N VAL A 34 -4.36 -8.44 0.25
CA VAL A 34 -3.86 -7.06 0.17
C VAL A 34 -4.70 -6.28 -0.83
N GLN A 35 -5.30 -5.21 -0.34
CA GLN A 35 -6.14 -4.28 -1.07
C GLN A 35 -5.50 -2.89 -1.09
N TYR A 36 -6.06 -2.03 -1.92
CA TYR A 36 -5.72 -0.62 -1.90
C TYR A 36 -6.93 0.26 -2.15
N ARG A 37 -6.85 1.50 -1.66
CA ARG A 37 -7.78 2.58 -2.01
C ARG A 37 -7.00 3.86 -2.28
N THR A 38 -7.57 4.72 -3.11
CA THR A 38 -7.08 6.09 -3.28
C THR A 38 -7.87 7.02 -2.37
N ASP A 39 -7.18 7.91 -1.67
CA ASP A 39 -7.78 8.98 -0.86
C ASP A 39 -7.00 10.26 -1.09
N ASN A 40 -7.64 11.25 -1.73
CA ASN A 40 -7.00 12.47 -2.20
C ASN A 40 -5.77 12.16 -3.07
N ASN A 41 -4.58 12.57 -2.62
CA ASN A 41 -3.30 12.35 -3.27
C ASN A 41 -2.57 11.11 -2.71
N ASN A 42 -3.28 10.25 -1.99
CA ASN A 42 -2.71 9.05 -1.37
C ASN A 42 -3.22 7.77 -2.02
N ILE A 43 -2.35 6.78 -2.04
CA ILE A 43 -2.69 5.36 -2.20
C ILE A 43 -2.44 4.71 -0.85
N LEU A 44 -3.49 4.15 -0.26
CA LEU A 44 -3.42 3.39 0.98
C LEU A 44 -3.45 1.90 0.63
N ILE A 45 -2.40 1.18 0.99
CA ILE A 45 -2.30 -0.28 0.88
C ILE A 45 -2.59 -0.87 2.26
N TYR A 46 -3.53 -1.79 2.30
CA TYR A 46 -4.02 -2.39 3.54
C TYR A 46 -4.43 -3.83 3.33
N GLN A 47 -4.58 -4.56 4.43
CA GLN A 47 -5.11 -5.91 4.42
C GLN A 47 -6.17 -6.01 5.50
N LYS A 48 -7.30 -6.67 5.21
CA LYS A 48 -8.27 -6.99 6.25
C LYS A 48 -7.75 -8.13 7.10
N GLN A 49 -8.02 -8.10 8.40
CA GLN A 49 -7.66 -9.18 9.31
C GLN A 49 -8.81 -9.47 10.26
N LEU A 50 -9.08 -10.75 10.51
CA LEU A 50 -9.97 -11.18 11.57
C LEU A 50 -9.18 -11.21 12.89
N VAL A 51 -9.61 -10.43 13.88
CA VAL A 51 -9.00 -10.38 15.21
C VAL A 51 -10.04 -10.67 16.28
N CYS A 52 -9.61 -11.31 17.38
CA CYS A 52 -10.47 -11.66 18.51
C CYS A 52 -9.93 -11.10 19.84
N PRO A 53 -9.80 -9.76 20.00
CA PRO A 53 -9.16 -9.16 21.17
C PRO A 53 -9.92 -9.39 22.49
N CYS A 54 -11.23 -9.63 22.44
CA CYS A 54 -12.09 -9.82 23.62
C CYS A 54 -13.00 -11.05 23.52
N GLY A 55 -12.65 -12.02 22.66
CA GLY A 55 -13.47 -13.21 22.41
C GLY A 55 -14.58 -13.02 21.36
N THR A 56 -14.84 -11.78 20.91
CA THR A 56 -15.71 -11.48 19.78
C THR A 56 -14.89 -11.23 18.51
N PRO A 57 -15.09 -11.99 17.42
CA PRO A 57 -14.40 -11.74 16.16
C PRO A 57 -14.78 -10.38 15.56
N GLN A 58 -13.76 -9.63 15.14
CA GLN A 58 -13.90 -8.34 14.47
C GLN A 58 -12.99 -8.31 13.25
N ILE A 59 -13.47 -7.72 12.15
CA ILE A 59 -12.64 -7.46 10.98
C ILE A 59 -12.05 -6.06 11.13
N ILE A 60 -10.73 -5.96 11.09
CA ILE A 60 -9.99 -4.69 11.11
C ILE A 60 -9.21 -4.51 9.82
N GLU A 61 -8.92 -3.25 9.46
CA GLU A 61 -7.97 -2.94 8.39
C GLU A 61 -6.59 -2.72 8.99
N LYS A 62 -5.66 -3.62 8.67
CA LYS A 62 -4.24 -3.43 8.94
C LYS A 62 -3.64 -2.61 7.80
N HIS A 63 -3.31 -1.36 8.07
CA HIS A 63 -2.58 -0.52 7.13
C HIS A 63 -1.14 -1.04 6.97
N ILE A 64 -0.70 -1.18 5.72
CA ILE A 64 0.63 -1.69 5.38
C ILE A 64 1.51 -0.55 4.91
N ALA A 65 1.09 0.17 3.87
CA ALA A 65 1.85 1.26 3.29
C ALA A 65 0.95 2.39 2.84
N ARG A 66 1.50 3.61 2.81
CA ARG A 66 0.88 4.76 2.16
C ARG A 66 1.85 5.36 1.17
N LEU A 67 1.38 5.61 -0.05
CA LEU A 67 2.12 6.35 -1.06
C LEU A 67 1.42 7.68 -1.31
N THR A 68 2.15 8.78 -1.23
CA THR A 68 1.59 10.13 -1.39
C THR A 68 2.23 10.79 -2.60
N TRP A 69 1.41 11.33 -3.51
CA TRP A 69 1.89 12.17 -4.61
C TRP A 69 2.12 13.60 -4.12
N SER A 70 3.35 14.10 -4.31
CA SER A 70 3.73 15.49 -4.11
C SER A 70 3.79 16.19 -5.47
N GLU A 71 2.87 17.12 -5.72
CA GLU A 71 2.93 17.95 -6.93
C GLU A 71 4.11 18.92 -6.91
N ALA A 72 4.46 19.43 -5.72
CA ALA A 72 5.54 20.38 -5.55
C ALA A 72 6.91 19.78 -5.93
N ASP A 73 7.08 18.49 -5.62
CA ASP A 73 8.33 17.77 -5.83
C ASP A 73 8.28 16.82 -7.05
N ASP A 74 7.14 16.82 -7.77
CA ASP A 74 6.83 15.94 -8.91
C ASP A 74 7.20 14.46 -8.65
N ASN A 75 6.89 13.96 -7.46
CA ASN A 75 7.30 12.63 -7.04
C ASN A 75 6.31 11.93 -6.10
N TRP A 76 6.51 10.62 -5.97
CA TRP A 76 5.86 9.84 -4.93
C TRP A 76 6.75 9.74 -3.69
N GLN A 77 6.09 9.73 -2.53
CA GLN A 77 6.68 9.52 -1.21
C GLN A 77 6.08 8.27 -0.56
N LEU A 78 6.91 7.46 0.09
CA LEU A 78 6.49 6.22 0.76
C LEU A 78 6.46 6.41 2.28
N PHE A 79 5.40 5.90 2.91
CA PHE A 79 5.20 5.92 4.35
C PHE A 79 4.83 4.53 4.87
N TYR A 80 5.27 4.23 6.09
CA TYR A 80 4.93 3.03 6.85
C TYR A 80 4.28 3.42 8.18
N VAL A 81 3.62 2.47 8.84
CA VAL A 81 3.08 2.70 10.19
C VAL A 81 4.11 2.27 11.22
N ASP A 82 4.45 3.19 12.12
CA ASP A 82 5.20 2.90 13.34
C ASP A 82 4.49 3.55 14.53
N ASN A 83 4.33 2.80 15.62
CA ASN A 83 3.64 3.26 16.83
C ASN A 83 2.28 3.93 16.53
N ASN A 84 1.47 3.31 15.66
CA ASN A 84 0.17 3.81 15.17
C ASN A 84 0.20 5.18 14.46
N LYS A 85 1.36 5.59 13.96
CA LYS A 85 1.54 6.85 13.22
C LYS A 85 2.23 6.59 11.89
N TRP A 86 1.85 7.36 10.87
CA TRP A 86 2.53 7.33 9.59
C TRP A 86 3.90 7.99 9.71
N GLN A 87 4.95 7.24 9.36
CA GLN A 87 6.31 7.73 9.29
C GLN A 87 6.80 7.66 7.84
N PRO A 88 7.56 8.66 7.37
CA PRO A 88 8.22 8.57 6.07
C PRO A 88 9.22 7.41 6.09
N TYR A 89 9.25 6.63 5.01
CA TYR A 89 10.22 5.56 4.86
C TYR A 89 11.63 6.16 4.75
N PRO A 90 12.59 5.79 5.61
CA PRO A 90 13.93 6.38 5.62
C PRO A 90 14.68 6.05 4.32
N ASP A 91 15.52 6.97 3.86
CA ASP A 91 16.35 6.81 2.66
C ASP A 91 15.57 6.47 1.38
N CYS A 92 14.27 6.77 1.36
CA CYS A 92 13.41 6.51 0.22
C CYS A 92 13.83 7.40 -0.96
N PRO A 93 14.26 6.85 -2.10
CA PRO A 93 14.42 7.66 -3.29
C PRO A 93 13.03 8.14 -3.71
N ALA A 94 12.81 9.46 -3.65
CA ALA A 94 11.71 10.08 -4.40
C ALA A 94 11.70 9.50 -5.81
N GLY A 95 10.56 8.97 -6.24
CA GLY A 95 10.56 8.13 -7.42
C GLY A 95 9.18 7.88 -8.01
N THR A 96 9.14 7.04 -9.03
CA THR A 96 7.89 6.62 -9.66
C THR A 96 7.13 5.66 -8.73
N LEU A 97 5.82 5.60 -8.91
CA LEU A 97 4.95 4.66 -8.19
C LEU A 97 5.48 3.21 -8.25
N SER A 98 5.94 2.77 -9.42
CA SER A 98 6.49 1.43 -9.63
C SER A 98 7.74 1.13 -8.78
N VAL A 99 8.64 2.10 -8.64
CA VAL A 99 9.87 1.96 -7.84
C VAL A 99 9.52 1.80 -6.37
N LEU A 100 8.60 2.62 -5.88
CA LEU A 100 8.18 2.55 -4.48
C LEU A 100 7.40 1.28 -4.16
N LEU A 101 6.52 0.83 -5.05
CA LEU A 101 5.82 -0.45 -4.86
C LEU A 101 6.79 -1.63 -4.83
N LYS A 102 7.85 -1.60 -5.65
CA LYS A 102 8.93 -2.59 -5.56
C LYS A 102 9.64 -2.52 -4.21
N GLN A 103 9.92 -1.32 -3.69
CA GLN A 103 10.50 -1.15 -2.36
C GLN A 103 9.61 -1.76 -1.26
N VAL A 104 8.29 -1.62 -1.36
CA VAL A 104 7.36 -2.25 -0.39
C VAL A 104 7.49 -3.78 -0.43
N LEU A 105 7.64 -4.38 -1.61
CA LEU A 105 7.81 -5.84 -1.76
C LEU A 105 9.18 -6.34 -1.28
N ASP A 106 10.23 -5.57 -1.53
CA ASP A 106 11.62 -5.96 -1.30
C ASP A 106 12.12 -5.60 0.12
N ASP A 107 11.31 -4.90 0.92
CA ASP A 107 11.67 -4.46 2.27
C ASP A 107 11.94 -5.65 3.20
N LYS A 108 13.12 -5.64 3.83
CA LYS A 108 13.55 -6.68 4.79
C LYS A 108 13.53 -6.19 6.24
N SER A 109 12.95 -5.02 6.49
CA SER A 109 12.99 -4.34 7.80
C SER A 109 11.74 -4.59 8.64
N ASP A 110 10.91 -5.55 8.24
CA ASP A 110 9.61 -5.88 8.84
C ASP A 110 8.65 -4.68 8.93
N ARG A 111 8.87 -3.61 8.14
CA ARG A 111 8.01 -2.42 8.13
C ARG A 111 6.75 -2.62 7.30
N PHE A 112 6.85 -3.44 6.24
CA PHE A 112 5.74 -3.80 5.37
C PHE A 112 5.44 -5.29 5.50
N ILE A 113 4.50 -5.62 6.40
CA ILE A 113 4.17 -7.02 6.70
C ILE A 113 2.86 -7.40 6.01
N PHE A 114 2.98 -8.27 5.03
CA PHE A 114 1.87 -8.98 4.37
C PHE A 114 1.57 -10.27 5.15
N SER A 115 0.29 -10.59 5.33
CA SER A 115 -0.18 -11.78 6.05
C SER A 115 -0.69 -12.84 5.08
#